data_AF-A0A0C9V3W2-F1
#
_entry.id   AF-A0A0C9V3W2-F1
#
_cell.length_a   1.000
_cell.length_b   1.000
_cell.length_c   1.000
_cell.angle_alpha   90.00
_cell.angle_beta   90.00
_cell.angle_gamma   90.00
#
_symmetry.space_group_name_H-M   'P 1'
#
loop_
_entity.id
_entity.type
_entity.pdbx_description
1 polymer ?
#
loop_
_entity_poly.entity_id
_entity_poly.type
_entity_poly.pdbx_seq_one_letter_code
_entity_poly.pdbx_strand_id
1 'polypeptide(L)'
;PLMVISSGELGTTVAEIEKNLTNFLQYAAMWKAIVLIDEADVLLKTRMTSVSNHLEQNSLVAVFLHQLEYFQGILFLTCNRGTALDPAIKSRMHLFLYLFPSV
;
A
#
# COMPACT_ATOMS: atom_id res chain seq x y z
N PRO A 1 -14.81 -8.41 -9.69
CA PRO A 1 -14.11 -7.45 -10.59
C PRO A 1 -12.71 -7.18 -10.03
N LEU A 2 -11.73 -6.84 -10.87
CA LEU A 2 -10.38 -6.46 -10.41
C LEU A 2 -10.22 -4.95 -10.58
N MET A 3 -9.87 -4.26 -9.49
CA MET A 3 -9.50 -2.84 -9.49
C MET A 3 -7.98 -2.75 -9.34
N VAL A 4 -7.30 -2.28 -10.38
CA VAL A 4 -5.85 -2.07 -10.35
C VAL A 4 -5.61 -0.59 -10.07
N ILE A 5 -4.75 -0.32 -9.09
CA ILE A 5 -4.37 1.02 -8.65
C ILE A 5 -2.85 1.11 -8.73
N SER A 6 -2.32 2.00 -9.55
CA SER A 6 -0.89 2.30 -9.53
C SER A 6 -0.55 3.19 -8.35
N SER A 7 0.63 3.02 -7.74
CA SER A 7 1.11 3.93 -6.69
C SER A 7 1.12 5.40 -7.13
N GLY A 8 1.27 5.68 -8.42
CA GLY A 8 1.22 7.05 -8.96
C GLY A 8 -0.18 7.68 -8.91
N GLU A 9 -1.25 6.89 -8.94
CA GLU A 9 -2.63 7.38 -8.88
C GLU A 9 -3.06 7.77 -7.46
N LEU A 10 -2.32 7.32 -6.44
CA LEU A 10 -2.57 7.66 -5.06
C LEU A 10 -2.11 9.09 -4.71
N GLY A 11 -1.16 9.64 -5.47
CA GLY A 11 -0.66 11.00 -5.28
C GLY A 11 0.70 11.03 -4.59
N THR A 12 1.16 12.24 -4.24
CA THR A 12 2.53 12.47 -3.74
C THR A 12 2.57 13.02 -2.32
N THR A 13 1.46 13.59 -1.86
CA THR A 13 1.32 14.11 -0.50
C THR A 13 0.51 13.15 0.37
N VAL A 14 0.71 13.22 1.69
CA VAL A 14 -0.02 12.39 2.66
C VAL A 14 -1.55 12.57 2.53
N ALA A 15 -2.00 13.81 2.37
CA ALA A 15 -3.41 14.13 2.26
C ALA A 15 -4.05 13.61 0.96
N GLU A 16 -3.32 13.66 -0.17
CA GLU A 16 -3.77 13.07 -1.44
C GLU A 16 -3.88 11.56 -1.33
N ILE A 17 -2.85 10.91 -0.78
CA ILE A 17 -2.80 9.46 -0.65
C ILE A 17 -3.93 8.97 0.26
N GLU A 18 -4.14 9.61 1.40
CA GLU A 18 -5.24 9.28 2.31
C GLU A 18 -6.61 9.36 1.60
N LYS A 19 -6.87 10.49 0.94
CA LYS A 19 -8.13 10.73 0.24
C LYS A 19 -8.34 9.72 -0.89
N ASN A 20 -7.35 9.54 -1.75
CA ASN A 20 -7.46 8.69 -2.93
C ASN A 20 -7.56 7.22 -2.54
N LEU A 21 -6.72 6.76 -1.61
CA LEU A 21 -6.78 5.39 -1.10
C LEU A 21 -8.15 5.08 -0.48
N THR A 22 -8.68 6.00 0.34
CA THR A 22 -10.01 5.86 0.94
C THR A 22 -11.08 5.71 -0.14
N ASN A 23 -11.08 6.57 -1.16
CA ASN A 23 -12.06 6.53 -2.24
C ASN A 23 -11.98 5.22 -3.02
N PHE A 24 -10.79 4.79 -3.43
CA PHE A 24 -10.62 3.55 -4.18
C PHE A 24 -11.08 2.33 -3.38
N LEU A 25 -10.72 2.24 -2.10
CA LEU A 25 -11.14 1.13 -1.24
C LEU A 25 -12.66 1.14 -1.01
N GLN A 26 -13.28 2.32 -0.88
CA GLN A 26 -14.75 2.43 -0.79
C GLN A 26 -15.43 1.96 -2.08
N TYR A 27 -14.93 2.37 -3.25
CA TYR A 27 -15.47 1.92 -4.54
C TYR A 27 -15.29 0.42 -4.72
N ALA A 28 -14.13 -0.12 -4.35
CA ALA A 28 -13.88 -1.56 -4.39
C ALA A 28 -14.82 -2.33 -3.46
N ALA A 29 -15.04 -1.85 -2.23
CA ALA A 29 -15.97 -2.46 -1.29
C ALA A 29 -17.41 -2.45 -1.84
N MET A 30 -17.86 -1.31 -2.38
CA MET A 30 -19.19 -1.17 -2.99
C MET A 30 -19.39 -2.14 -4.16
N TRP A 31 -18.36 -2.36 -4.96
CA TRP A 31 -18.41 -3.24 -6.13
C TRP A 31 -18.01 -4.69 -5.84
N LYS A 32 -17.68 -5.00 -4.58
CA LYS A 32 -17.09 -6.30 -4.18
C LYS A 32 -15.91 -6.69 -5.08
N ALA A 33 -15.08 -5.69 -5.40
CA ALA A 33 -13.91 -5.86 -6.24
C ALA A 33 -12.72 -6.33 -5.41
N ILE A 34 -11.89 -7.16 -6.03
CA ILE A 34 -10.53 -7.44 -5.56
C ILE A 34 -9.70 -6.22 -5.92
N VAL A 35 -8.90 -5.72 -4.98
CA VAL A 35 -8.00 -4.59 -5.20
C VAL A 35 -6.59 -5.11 -5.43
N LEU A 36 -5.90 -4.56 -6.42
CA LEU A 36 -4.48 -4.76 -6.64
C LEU A 36 -3.80 -3.39 -6.63
N ILE A 37 -2.94 -3.15 -5.63
CA ILE A 37 -2.08 -1.96 -5.61
C ILE A 37 -0.72 -2.36 -6.14
N ASP A 38 -0.34 -1.75 -7.26
CA ASP A 38 0.95 -1.99 -7.90
C ASP A 38 2.05 -1.06 -7.38
N GLU A 39 3.26 -1.61 -7.30
CA GLU A 39 4.46 -0.94 -6.79
C GLU A 39 4.28 -0.31 -5.40
N ALA A 40 3.56 -0.98 -4.50
CA ALA A 40 3.24 -0.46 -3.17
C ALA A 40 4.50 -0.17 -2.32
N ASP A 41 5.65 -0.76 -2.64
CA ASP A 41 6.92 -0.44 -1.99
C ASP A 41 7.36 1.00 -2.24
N VAL A 42 6.91 1.68 -3.31
CA VAL A 42 7.16 3.11 -3.52
C VAL A 42 6.55 3.96 -2.41
N LEU A 43 5.37 3.59 -1.93
CA LEU A 43 4.63 4.31 -0.88
C LEU A 43 5.05 3.89 0.52
N LEU A 44 5.41 2.61 0.69
CA LEU A 44 5.64 1.98 2.00
C LEU A 44 7.13 1.77 2.33
N LYS A 45 8.03 2.40 1.57
CA LYS A 45 9.47 2.32 1.75
C LYS A 45 9.92 2.97 3.06
N THR A 46 10.54 2.19 3.93
CA THR A 46 11.35 2.71 5.03
C THR A 46 12.63 3.34 4.46
N ARG A 47 12.73 4.67 4.34
CA ARG A 47 14.04 5.30 4.03
C ARG A 47 14.82 5.48 5.33
N MET A 48 15.94 4.79 5.46
CA MET A 48 16.84 4.93 6.62
C MET A 48 17.78 6.15 6.54
N THR A 49 17.71 6.99 5.50
CA THR A 49 18.85 7.85 5.11
C THR A 49 18.65 9.36 5.15
N SER A 50 17.50 9.92 5.60
CA SER A 50 17.39 11.39 5.75
C SER A 50 16.39 11.81 6.85
N VAL A 51 16.92 12.51 7.86
CA VAL A 51 16.24 12.87 9.12
C VAL A 51 14.95 13.69 8.93
N SER A 52 14.85 14.48 7.86
CA SER A 52 13.69 15.33 7.55
C SER A 52 12.48 14.61 6.98
N ASN A 53 12.66 13.44 6.35
CA ASN A 53 11.57 12.76 5.61
C ASN A 53 10.90 11.64 6.42
N HIS A 54 11.37 11.37 7.65
CA HIS A 54 10.82 10.28 8.46
C HIS A 54 9.41 10.55 8.97
N LEU A 55 9.07 11.81 9.30
CA LEU A 55 7.74 12.14 9.83
C LEU A 55 6.65 11.90 8.79
N GLU A 56 6.82 12.42 7.57
CA GLU A 56 5.86 12.22 6.47
C GLU A 56 5.73 10.74 6.10
N GLN A 57 6.83 10.00 6.03
CA GLN A 57 6.79 8.56 5.73
C GLN A 57 6.09 7.75 6.82
N ASN A 58 6.36 8.03 8.09
CA ASN A 58 5.69 7.35 9.20
C ASN A 58 4.18 7.64 9.17
N SER A 59 3.80 8.88 8.83
CA SER A 59 2.40 9.24 8.61
C SER A 59 1.78 8.47 7.44
N LEU A 60 2.48 8.29 6.31
CA LEU A 60 2.00 7.47 5.19
C LEU A 60 1.78 6.02 5.58
N VAL A 61 2.75 5.41 6.27
CA VAL A 61 2.61 4.03 6.75
C VAL A 61 1.44 3.91 7.72
N ALA A 62 1.25 4.87 8.63
CA ALA A 62 0.13 4.88 9.56
C ALA A 62 -1.23 5.01 8.85
N VAL A 63 -1.36 5.92 7.88
CA VAL A 63 -2.57 6.08 7.06
C VAL A 63 -2.86 4.79 6.30
N PHE A 64 -1.87 4.20 5.66
CA PHE A 64 -2.04 2.97 4.90
C PHE A 64 -2.49 1.81 5.80
N LEU A 65 -1.82 1.63 6.95
CA LEU A 65 -2.18 0.63 7.95
C LEU A 65 -3.60 0.80 8.46
N HIS A 66 -4.00 2.05 8.73
CA HIS A 66 -5.37 2.36 9.12
C HIS A 66 -6.35 1.91 8.04
N GLN A 67 -6.15 2.31 6.78
CA GLN A 67 -7.05 1.92 5.70
C GLN A 67 -7.11 0.39 5.48
N LEU A 68 -6.00 -0.32 5.65
CA LEU A 68 -5.96 -1.80 5.58
C LEU A 68 -6.80 -2.48 6.66
N GLU A 69 -6.80 -1.95 7.89
CA GLU A 69 -7.56 -2.53 9.00
C GLU A 69 -9.08 -2.41 8.79
N TYR A 70 -9.53 -1.31 8.19
CA TYR A 70 -10.95 -1.06 7.95
C TYR A 70 -11.46 -1.65 6.63
N PHE A 71 -10.57 -1.99 5.70
CA PHE A 71 -10.99 -2.51 4.39
C PHE A 71 -11.55 -3.93 4.48
N GLN A 72 -12.83 -4.07 4.13
CA GLN A 72 -13.52 -5.36 4.04
C GLN A 72 -13.50 -5.87 2.61
N GLY A 73 -12.42 -6.57 2.24
CA GLY A 73 -12.26 -7.15 0.91
C GLY A 73 -10.96 -7.92 0.74
N ILE A 74 -10.66 -8.29 -0.50
CA ILE A 74 -9.38 -8.92 -0.86
C ILE A 74 -8.49 -7.86 -1.49
N LEU A 75 -7.32 -7.64 -0.89
CA LEU A 75 -6.31 -6.73 -1.37
C LEU A 75 -5.02 -7.52 -1.69
N PHE A 76 -4.51 -7.31 -2.90
CA PHE A 76 -3.19 -7.72 -3.32
C PHE A 76 -2.27 -6.50 -3.41
N LEU A 77 -1.03 -6.67 -2.95
CA LEU A 77 0.03 -5.69 -3.10
C LEU A 77 1.14 -6.33 -3.91
N THR A 78 1.56 -5.69 -4.99
CA THR A 78 2.79 -6.05 -5.70
C THR A 78 3.89 -5.07 -5.33
N CYS A 79 5.11 -5.60 -5.17
CA CYS A 79 6.27 -4.85 -4.72
C CYS A 79 7.49 -5.37 -5.45
N ASN A 80 8.29 -4.46 -6.02
CA ASN A 80 9.56 -4.83 -6.65
C ASN A 80 10.64 -5.10 -5.58
N ARG A 81 10.52 -4.43 -4.42
CA ARG A 81 11.47 -4.56 -3.30
C ARG A 81 10.75 -4.93 -2.00
N GLY A 82 10.28 -6.17 -1.91
CA GLY A 82 9.57 -6.67 -0.71
C GLY A 82 10.37 -6.58 0.61
N THR A 83 11.70 -6.52 0.55
CA THR A 83 12.56 -6.29 1.73
C THR A 83 12.43 -4.88 2.29
N ALA A 84 12.04 -3.88 1.48
CA ALA A 84 11.92 -2.48 1.87
C ALA A 84 10.57 -2.09 2.49
N LEU A 85 9.61 -3.03 2.54
CA LEU A 85 8.33 -2.86 3.22
C LEU A 85 8.52 -2.78 4.74
N ASP A 86 7.83 -1.81 5.35
CA ASP A 86 7.79 -1.62 6.79
C ASP A 86 7.34 -2.92 7.52
N PRO A 87 8.02 -3.34 8.61
CA PRO A 87 7.66 -4.53 9.37
C PRO A 87 6.21 -4.54 9.89
N ALA A 88 5.62 -3.38 10.21
CA ALA A 88 4.23 -3.27 10.67
C ALA A 88 3.21 -3.52 9.56
N ILE A 89 3.58 -3.34 8.29
CA ILE A 89 2.76 -3.74 7.14
C ILE A 89 2.82 -5.25 7.01
N LYS A 90 4.03 -5.83 7.07
CA LYS A 90 4.23 -7.29 6.94
C LYS A 90 3.45 -8.07 7.99
N SER A 91 3.34 -7.55 9.22
CA SER A 91 2.56 -8.21 10.29
C SER A 91 1.05 -8.26 10.04
N ARG A 92 0.52 -7.40 9.15
CA ARG A 92 -0.90 -7.38 8.77
C ARG A 92 -1.20 -8.11 7.45
N MET A 93 -0.17 -8.65 6.79
CA MET A 93 -0.35 -9.44 5.57
C MET A 93 -0.69 -10.88 5.93
N HIS A 94 -1.86 -11.35 5.49
CA HIS A 94 -2.26 -12.75 5.65
C HIS A 94 -1.37 -13.73 4.88
N LEU A 95 -0.84 -13.27 3.73
CA LEU A 95 0.00 -14.06 2.86
C LEU A 95 1.11 -13.18 2.29
N PHE A 96 2.34 -13.69 2.30
CA PHE A 96 3.49 -13.06 1.65
C PHE A 96 4.10 -14.06 0.66
N LEU A 97 4.11 -13.71 -0.63
CA LEU A 97 4.65 -14.55 -1.69
C LEU A 97 5.93 -13.94 -2.25
N TYR A 98 7.03 -14.70 -2.22
CA TYR A 98 8.25 -14.38 -2.95
C TYR A 98 8.20 -15.04 -4.32
N LEU A 99 7.97 -14.25 -5.37
CA LEU A 99 8.02 -14.71 -6.75
C LEU A 99 9.46 -14.57 -7.24
N PHE A 100 10.10 -15.71 -7.51
CA PHE A 100 11.40 -15.72 -8.18
C PHE A 100 11.17 -15.71 -9.69
N PRO A 101 11.88 -14.87 -10.47
CA PRO A 101 11.83 -14.98 -11.92
C PRO A 101 12.24 -16.40 -12.30
N SER A 102 11.39 -17.08 -13.06
CA SER A 102 11.75 -18.34 -13.70
C SER A 102 12.82 -18.01 -14.72
N VAL A 103 14.03 -18.52 -14.46
CA VAL A 103 15.24 -18.44 -15.30
C VAL A 103 14.95 -18.52 -16.80
#